data_AF-A0A0F0HDR5-F1
#
_entry.id   AF-A0A0F0HDR5-F1
#
_cell.length_a   1.000
_cell.length_b   1.000
_cell.length_c   1.000
_cell.angle_alpha   90.00
_cell.angle_beta   90.00
_cell.angle_gamma   90.00
#
_symmetry.space_group_name_H-M   'P 1'
#
loop_
_entity.id
_entity.type
_entity.pdbx_description
1 polymer ?
#
loop_
_entity_poly.entity_id
_entity_poly.type
_entity_poly.pdbx_seq_one_letter_code
_entity_poly.pdbx_strand_id
1 'polypeptide(L)'
;MTNTEAALWWARARAEGPLCIPSATRTPAGMLRLVERGGERCWLLPRPPDDVTPAMLRELRIQVPAVEFPNETSRVLAAALRCCWADVQTSLWPGQPSTTREVLDVVDQLIPGRGEEVLHRLGAGALRRLRASRWLDVDDEVQRVCLGPRVATWPEQDLPALRELCRELPLPRPDREPDR
;
A
#
# COMPACT_ATOMS: atom_id res chain seq x y z
N MET A 1 -4.78 -29.94 -0.03
CA MET A 1 -4.53 -29.13 1.17
C MET A 1 -5.54 -29.59 2.21
N THR A 2 -5.06 -30.01 3.39
CA THR A 2 -5.94 -30.49 4.46
C THR A 2 -6.57 -29.31 5.22
N ASN A 3 -7.59 -29.55 6.03
CA ASN A 3 -8.22 -28.51 6.85
C ASN A 3 -7.21 -27.92 7.87
N THR A 4 -6.38 -28.77 8.48
CA THR A 4 -5.31 -28.36 9.40
C THR A 4 -4.28 -27.46 8.72
N GLU A 5 -3.87 -27.80 7.49
CA GLU A 5 -2.93 -26.99 6.72
C GLU A 5 -3.52 -25.61 6.36
N ALA A 6 -4.81 -25.57 5.98
CA ALA A 6 -5.52 -24.31 5.78
C ALA A 6 -5.56 -23.45 7.05
N ALA A 7 -5.85 -24.06 8.21
CA ALA A 7 -5.89 -23.37 9.49
C ALA A 7 -4.53 -22.76 9.87
N LEU A 8 -3.42 -23.46 9.60
CA LEU A 8 -2.07 -22.93 9.82
C LEU A 8 -1.79 -21.71 8.93
N TRP A 9 -2.20 -21.74 7.67
CA TRP A 9 -2.09 -20.57 6.79
C TRP A 9 -2.86 -19.38 7.34
N TRP A 10 -4.11 -19.59 7.77
CA TRP A 10 -4.93 -18.56 8.41
C TRP A 10 -4.30 -18.00 9.69
N ALA A 11 -3.71 -18.86 10.53
CA ALA A 11 -3.01 -18.43 11.74
C ALA A 11 -1.80 -17.55 11.41
N ARG A 12 -0.97 -17.96 10.45
CA ARG A 12 0.18 -17.16 9.98
C ARG A 12 -0.25 -15.83 9.41
N ALA A 13 -1.27 -15.81 8.55
CA ALA A 13 -1.73 -14.57 7.92
C ALA A 13 -2.30 -13.56 8.94
N ARG A 14 -2.89 -14.05 10.05
CA ARG A 14 -3.35 -13.19 11.15
C ARG A 14 -2.18 -12.66 12.00
N ALA A 15 -1.15 -13.48 12.22
CA ALA A 15 0.00 -13.11 13.04
C ALA A 15 0.97 -12.17 12.30
N GLU A 16 1.23 -12.44 11.03
CA GLU A 16 2.30 -11.80 10.23
C GLU A 16 1.75 -10.84 9.17
N GLY A 17 0.45 -10.89 8.87
CA GLY A 17 -0.17 -10.13 7.78
C GLY A 17 -0.07 -10.85 6.42
N PRO A 18 -0.03 -10.10 5.30
CA PRO A 18 0.16 -10.67 3.97
C PRO A 18 1.38 -11.59 3.88
N LEU A 19 1.19 -12.80 3.36
CA LEU A 19 2.24 -13.83 3.29
C LEU A 19 2.80 -13.93 1.87
N CYS A 20 4.12 -13.80 1.70
CA CYS A 20 4.78 -13.97 0.41
C CYS A 20 5.34 -15.39 0.27
N ILE A 21 4.86 -16.13 -0.72
CA ILE A 21 5.11 -17.56 -0.90
C ILE A 21 5.47 -17.90 -2.36
N PRO A 22 6.11 -19.05 -2.64
CA PRO A 22 6.34 -19.51 -4.01
C PRO A 22 5.03 -19.68 -4.77
N SER A 23 5.00 -19.31 -6.05
CA SER A 23 3.78 -19.39 -6.87
C SER A 23 3.32 -20.82 -7.13
N ALA A 24 4.16 -21.84 -7.01
CA ALA A 24 3.72 -23.23 -7.10
C ALA A 24 2.81 -23.67 -5.94
N THR A 25 2.79 -22.92 -4.83
CA THR A 25 2.03 -23.27 -3.63
C THR A 25 0.52 -23.14 -3.88
N ARG A 26 -0.26 -24.10 -3.39
CA ARG A 26 -1.73 -24.08 -3.50
C ARG A 26 -2.33 -22.99 -2.61
N THR A 27 -3.28 -22.23 -3.14
CA THR A 27 -4.00 -21.19 -2.38
C THR A 27 -4.97 -21.79 -1.38
N PRO A 28 -4.90 -21.40 -0.09
CA PRO A 28 -5.91 -21.79 0.89
C PRO A 28 -7.28 -21.20 0.58
N ALA A 29 -8.35 -21.96 0.90
CA ALA A 29 -9.71 -21.48 0.71
C ALA A 29 -9.97 -20.19 1.50
N GLY A 30 -10.66 -19.23 0.86
CA GLY A 30 -10.97 -17.92 1.44
C GLY A 30 -9.83 -16.91 1.47
N MET A 31 -8.64 -17.25 0.93
CA MET A 31 -7.54 -16.30 0.77
C MET A 31 -7.50 -15.71 -0.63
N LEU A 32 -7.26 -14.41 -0.71
CA LEU A 32 -6.90 -13.72 -1.93
C LEU A 32 -5.47 -14.09 -2.31
N ARG A 33 -5.27 -14.46 -3.57
CA ARG A 33 -3.96 -14.76 -4.15
C ARG A 33 -3.59 -13.66 -5.15
N LEU A 34 -2.46 -13.01 -4.92
CA LEU A 34 -1.93 -11.98 -5.82
C LEU A 34 -0.60 -12.45 -6.38
N VAL A 35 -0.50 -12.60 -7.69
CA VAL A 35 0.77 -12.94 -8.34
C VAL A 35 1.65 -11.69 -8.38
N GLU A 36 2.91 -11.84 -7.98
CA GLU A 36 3.90 -10.76 -8.04
C GLU A 36 4.37 -10.54 -9.49
N ARG A 37 4.91 -9.34 -9.78
CA ARG A 37 5.59 -9.09 -11.05
C ARG A 37 6.69 -10.14 -11.26
N GLY A 38 6.68 -10.82 -12.41
CA GLY A 38 7.62 -11.91 -12.72
C GLY A 38 7.10 -13.33 -12.43
N GLY A 39 6.01 -13.49 -11.67
CA GLY A 39 5.27 -14.76 -11.59
C GLY A 39 5.88 -15.86 -10.70
N GLU A 40 7.07 -15.67 -10.15
CA GLU A 40 7.74 -16.66 -9.30
C GLU A 40 7.16 -16.73 -7.88
N ARG A 41 6.59 -15.62 -7.41
CA ARG A 41 6.03 -15.48 -6.06
C ARG A 41 4.58 -15.01 -6.12
N CYS A 42 3.84 -15.32 -5.07
CA CYS A 42 2.52 -14.75 -4.84
C CYS A 42 2.31 -14.36 -3.39
N TRP A 43 1.44 -13.38 -3.20
CA TRP A 43 0.97 -12.94 -1.90
C TRP A 43 -0.35 -13.62 -1.56
N LEU A 44 -0.47 -14.10 -0.34
CA LEU A 44 -1.72 -14.57 0.25
C LEU A 44 -2.21 -13.57 1.30
N LEU A 45 -3.46 -13.14 1.16
CA LEU A 45 -4.10 -12.24 2.11
C LEU A 45 -5.47 -12.80 2.49
N PRO A 46 -5.88 -12.67 3.76
CA PRO A 46 -7.29 -12.79 4.11
C PRO A 46 -8.09 -11.74 3.33
N ARG A 47 -9.12 -12.16 2.59
CA ARG A 47 -10.11 -11.21 2.06
C ARG A 47 -11.21 -11.07 3.11
N PRO A 48 -11.27 -9.95 3.86
CA PRO A 48 -12.42 -9.72 4.72
C PRO A 48 -13.67 -9.55 3.85
N PRO A 49 -14.86 -9.93 4.35
CA PRO A 49 -16.10 -9.55 3.73
C PRO A 49 -16.20 -8.02 3.57
N ASP A 50 -16.76 -7.54 2.46
CA ASP A 50 -16.76 -6.10 2.11
C ASP A 50 -17.58 -5.24 3.11
N ASP A 51 -18.45 -5.85 3.90
CA ASP A 51 -19.24 -5.24 4.98
C ASP A 51 -18.45 -5.07 6.29
N VAL A 52 -17.26 -5.64 6.40
CA VAL A 52 -16.37 -5.45 7.57
C VAL A 52 -15.69 -4.08 7.46
N THR A 53 -16.37 -3.07 8.00
CA THR A 53 -15.88 -1.68 8.05
C THR A 53 -15.20 -1.37 9.41
N PRO A 54 -14.42 -0.27 9.51
CA PRO A 54 -13.93 0.21 10.81
C PRO A 54 -15.03 0.50 11.84
N ALA A 55 -16.29 0.70 11.42
CA ALA A 55 -17.42 0.86 12.34
C ALA A 55 -17.72 -0.45 13.09
N MET A 56 -17.55 -1.60 12.44
CA MET A 56 -17.75 -2.92 13.04
C MET A 56 -16.75 -3.17 14.18
N LEU A 57 -15.51 -2.70 14.05
CA LEU A 57 -14.52 -2.82 15.13
C LEU A 57 -14.94 -2.04 16.38
N ARG A 58 -15.59 -0.88 16.20
CA ARG A 58 -16.15 -0.09 17.31
C ARG A 58 -17.34 -0.80 17.95
N GLU A 59 -18.23 -1.39 17.16
CA GLU A 59 -19.37 -2.17 17.65
C GLU A 59 -18.91 -3.39 18.48
N LEU A 60 -17.91 -4.12 17.98
CA LEU A 60 -17.30 -5.25 18.66
C LEU A 60 -16.39 -4.85 19.83
N ARG A 61 -16.21 -3.54 20.09
CA ARG A 61 -15.33 -2.98 21.13
C ARG A 61 -13.88 -3.49 21.03
N ILE A 62 -13.43 -3.80 19.82
CA ILE A 62 -12.05 -4.21 19.55
C ILE A 62 -11.19 -2.95 19.50
N GLN A 63 -10.19 -2.88 20.39
CA GLN A 63 -9.21 -1.80 20.36
C GLN A 63 -8.26 -2.00 19.19
N VAL A 64 -8.23 -1.02 18.28
CA VAL A 64 -7.30 -1.01 17.15
C VAL A 64 -6.10 -0.14 17.53
N PRO A 65 -4.85 -0.60 17.31
CA PRO A 65 -3.69 0.26 17.48
C PRO A 65 -3.84 1.55 16.67
N ALA A 66 -3.63 2.70 17.32
CA ALA A 66 -3.68 3.98 16.64
C ALA A 66 -2.52 4.09 15.64
N VAL A 67 -2.80 4.59 14.44
CA VAL A 67 -1.76 4.95 13.48
C VAL A 67 -1.14 6.26 13.93
N GLU A 68 0.15 6.25 14.22
CA GLU A 68 0.90 7.47 14.50
C GLU A 68 0.88 8.40 13.28
N PHE A 69 0.58 9.68 13.50
CA PHE A 69 0.52 10.70 12.44
C PHE A 69 -0.37 10.26 11.26
N PRO A 70 -1.68 10.05 11.50
CA PRO A 70 -2.56 9.43 10.52
C PRO A 70 -2.70 10.30 9.26
N ASN A 71 -2.74 11.62 9.40
CA ASN A 71 -2.88 12.54 8.27
C ASN A 71 -1.64 12.51 7.37
N GLU A 72 -0.45 12.51 7.95
CA GLU A 72 0.82 12.39 7.24
C GLU A 72 0.93 11.04 6.54
N THR A 73 0.60 9.96 7.25
CA THR A 73 0.65 8.60 6.71
C THR A 73 -0.32 8.43 5.53
N SER A 74 -1.54 8.97 5.63
CA SER A 74 -2.53 8.97 4.53
C SER A 74 -2.07 9.80 3.33
N ARG A 75 -1.44 10.95 3.54
CA ARG A 75 -0.90 11.77 2.44
C ARG A 75 0.22 11.05 1.69
N VAL A 76 1.13 10.38 2.40
CA VAL A 76 2.19 9.58 1.75
C VAL A 76 1.60 8.39 0.99
N LEU A 77 0.57 7.72 1.52
CA LEU A 77 -0.11 6.65 0.80
C LEU A 77 -0.80 7.18 -0.48
N ALA A 78 -1.48 8.32 -0.40
CA ALA A 78 -2.11 8.97 -1.54
C ALA A 78 -1.07 9.36 -2.61
N ALA A 79 0.05 9.94 -2.21
CA ALA A 79 1.16 10.26 -3.10
C ALA A 79 1.77 9.01 -3.75
N ALA A 80 1.98 7.94 -2.98
CA ALA A 80 2.51 6.68 -3.51
C ALA A 80 1.52 6.03 -4.49
N LEU A 81 0.21 6.05 -4.22
CA LEU A 81 -0.83 5.65 -5.17
C LEU A 81 -0.75 6.47 -6.45
N ARG A 82 -0.61 7.80 -6.34
CA ARG A 82 -0.51 8.68 -7.51
C ARG A 82 0.68 8.33 -8.41
N CYS A 83 1.83 8.05 -7.82
CA CYS A 83 3.05 7.75 -8.58
C CYS A 83 3.07 6.30 -9.09
N CYS A 84 2.55 5.35 -8.32
CA CYS A 84 2.59 3.93 -8.67
C CYS A 84 1.37 3.46 -9.48
N TRP A 85 0.29 4.24 -9.59
CA TRP A 85 -0.91 3.90 -10.35
C TRP A 85 -1.06 4.81 -11.58
N ALA A 86 -0.11 4.69 -12.51
CA ALA A 86 -0.03 5.54 -13.69
C ALA A 86 -1.32 5.54 -14.54
N ASP A 87 -1.93 4.37 -14.72
CA ASP A 87 -3.24 4.22 -15.38
C ASP A 87 -4.30 3.81 -14.35
N VAL A 88 -5.09 4.80 -13.90
CA VAL A 88 -6.16 4.62 -12.92
C VAL A 88 -7.32 3.74 -13.43
N GLN A 89 -7.38 3.39 -14.72
CA GLN A 89 -8.35 2.42 -15.23
C GLN A 89 -7.92 0.97 -14.99
N THR A 90 -6.62 0.73 -14.75
CA THR A 90 -6.07 -0.61 -14.53
C THR A 90 -6.18 -1.06 -13.06
N SER A 91 -5.89 -2.33 -12.80
CA SER A 91 -5.76 -2.85 -11.44
C SER A 91 -4.70 -2.10 -10.65
N LEU A 92 -5.02 -1.78 -9.39
CA LEU A 92 -4.08 -1.17 -8.43
C LEU A 92 -2.85 -2.05 -8.19
N TRP A 93 -3.02 -3.36 -8.12
CA TRP A 93 -1.93 -4.31 -7.90
C TRP A 93 -1.53 -4.98 -9.22
N PRO A 94 -0.23 -5.12 -9.51
CA PRO A 94 0.93 -4.75 -8.69
C PRO A 94 1.35 -3.27 -8.74
N GLY A 95 0.62 -2.42 -9.46
CA GLY A 95 1.03 -1.03 -9.71
C GLY A 95 2.35 -0.98 -10.49
N GLN A 96 2.87 0.21 -10.78
CA GLN A 96 4.19 0.47 -11.35
C GLN A 96 5.16 0.98 -10.27
N PRO A 97 6.46 0.64 -10.35
CA PRO A 97 7.46 1.21 -9.46
C PRO A 97 7.62 2.72 -9.70
N SER A 98 7.86 3.45 -8.63
CA SER A 98 8.26 4.85 -8.60
C SER A 98 9.45 5.02 -7.64
N THR A 99 9.91 6.25 -7.42
CA THR A 99 11.01 6.55 -6.49
C THR A 99 10.51 7.23 -5.21
N THR A 100 11.29 7.10 -4.13
CA THR A 100 11.06 7.85 -2.89
C THR A 100 10.96 9.36 -3.17
N ARG A 101 11.81 9.87 -4.06
CA ARG A 101 11.84 11.29 -4.44
C ARG A 101 10.52 11.75 -5.05
N GLU A 102 10.00 11.03 -6.04
CA GLU A 102 8.73 11.37 -6.71
C GLU A 102 7.56 11.36 -5.72
N VAL A 103 7.51 10.37 -4.81
CA VAL A 103 6.48 10.32 -3.78
C VAL A 103 6.57 11.53 -2.85
N LEU A 104 7.77 11.87 -2.36
CA LEU A 104 7.95 13.02 -1.48
C LEU A 104 7.70 14.35 -2.19
N ASP A 105 7.98 14.44 -3.49
CA ASP A 105 7.66 15.62 -4.30
C ASP A 105 6.14 15.85 -4.39
N VAL A 106 5.35 14.80 -4.59
CA VAL A 106 3.88 14.92 -4.55
C VAL A 106 3.40 15.33 -3.16
N VAL A 107 4.03 14.84 -2.08
CA VAL A 107 3.68 15.27 -0.71
C VAL A 107 4.01 16.75 -0.50
N ASP A 108 5.17 17.23 -0.97
CA ASP A 108 5.55 18.65 -0.92
C ASP A 108 4.49 19.54 -1.58
N GLN A 109 4.01 19.13 -2.76
CA GLN A 109 2.98 19.85 -3.50
C GLN A 109 1.62 19.88 -2.77
N LEU A 110 1.29 18.84 -1.98
CA LEU A 110 0.04 18.78 -1.21
C LEU A 110 0.07 19.63 0.06
N ILE A 111 1.24 19.84 0.65
CA ILE A 111 1.42 20.60 1.90
C ILE A 111 2.60 21.57 1.78
N PRO A 112 2.50 22.58 0.89
CA PRO A 112 3.60 23.50 0.61
C PRO A 112 3.96 24.33 1.85
N GLY A 113 5.21 24.80 1.89
CA GLY A 113 5.71 25.67 2.96
C GLY A 113 6.28 24.93 4.18
N ARG A 114 6.43 23.60 4.10
CA ARG A 114 7.24 22.84 5.05
C ARG A 114 8.71 22.92 4.63
N GLY A 115 9.61 23.08 5.60
CA GLY A 115 11.04 22.94 5.33
C GLY A 115 11.37 21.52 4.85
N GLU A 116 12.28 21.40 3.89
CA GLU A 116 12.65 20.14 3.24
C GLU A 116 13.02 19.03 4.24
N GLU A 117 13.82 19.37 5.26
CA GLU A 117 14.20 18.41 6.32
C GLU A 117 13.01 17.86 7.11
N VAL A 118 12.01 18.70 7.37
CA VAL A 118 10.80 18.31 8.11
C VAL A 118 9.95 17.39 7.25
N LEU A 119 9.78 17.74 5.97
CA LEU A 119 9.07 16.91 5.00
C LEU A 119 9.73 15.55 4.87
N HIS A 120 11.06 15.52 4.72
CA HIS A 120 11.82 14.28 4.59
C HIS A 120 11.66 13.39 5.82
N ARG A 121 11.76 13.95 7.04
CA ARG A 121 11.58 13.20 8.29
C ARG A 121 10.18 12.60 8.42
N LEU A 122 9.14 13.39 8.14
CA LEU A 122 7.76 12.94 8.21
C LEU A 122 7.46 11.88 7.15
N GLY A 123 7.92 12.12 5.92
CA GLY A 123 7.81 11.21 4.79
C GLY A 123 8.49 9.87 5.06
N ALA A 124 9.74 9.88 5.52
CA ALA A 124 10.46 8.66 5.89
C ALA A 124 9.75 7.88 7.01
N GLY A 125 9.22 8.58 8.01
CA GLY A 125 8.41 7.94 9.07
C GLY A 125 7.15 7.26 8.52
N ALA A 126 6.42 7.94 7.64
CA ALA A 126 5.22 7.41 6.99
C ALA A 126 5.53 6.22 6.06
N LEU A 127 6.58 6.31 5.24
CA LEU A 127 7.03 5.22 4.37
C LEU A 127 7.37 3.96 5.18
N ARG A 128 8.10 4.10 6.31
CA ARG A 128 8.38 2.97 7.20
C ARG A 128 7.11 2.34 7.77
N ARG A 129 6.13 3.14 8.21
CA ARG A 129 4.83 2.63 8.71
C ARG A 129 4.05 1.91 7.61
N LEU A 130 4.00 2.47 6.41
CA LEU A 130 3.30 1.86 5.26
C LEU A 130 3.97 0.58 4.77
N ARG A 131 5.31 0.52 4.82
CA ARG A 131 6.09 -0.70 4.54
C ARG A 131 5.82 -1.77 5.59
N ALA A 132 5.90 -1.42 6.88
CA ALA A 132 5.64 -2.35 7.98
C ALA A 132 4.23 -2.94 7.92
N SER A 133 3.26 -2.15 7.48
CA SER A 133 1.88 -2.58 7.29
C SER A 133 1.59 -3.19 5.91
N ARG A 134 2.56 -3.31 5.01
CA ARG A 134 2.42 -3.89 3.65
C ARG A 134 1.46 -3.15 2.72
N TRP A 135 1.26 -1.85 2.96
CA TRP A 135 0.61 -0.94 2.01
C TRP A 135 1.56 -0.50 0.91
N LEU A 136 2.86 -0.44 1.20
CA LEU A 136 3.93 -0.17 0.24
C LEU A 136 5.01 -1.25 0.36
N ASP A 137 5.75 -1.44 -0.73
CA ASP A 137 7.05 -2.09 -0.71
C ASP A 137 8.11 -1.03 -1.04
N VAL A 138 9.07 -0.83 -0.12
CA VAL A 138 10.06 0.25 -0.20
C VAL A 138 11.44 -0.38 -0.09
N ASP A 139 12.25 -0.11 -1.11
CA ASP A 139 13.64 -0.49 -1.19
C ASP A 139 14.50 0.75 -0.95
N ASP A 140 15.07 0.84 0.24
CA ASP A 140 15.86 1.99 0.68
C ASP A 140 17.22 2.07 -0.05
N GLU A 141 17.75 0.96 -0.57
CA GLU A 141 19.06 0.96 -1.23
C GLU A 141 18.97 1.59 -2.62
N VAL A 142 17.94 1.23 -3.39
CA VAL A 142 17.70 1.79 -4.73
C VAL A 142 16.64 2.88 -4.76
N GLN A 143 16.16 3.32 -3.59
CA GLN A 143 15.14 4.37 -3.42
C GLN A 143 13.86 4.10 -4.24
N ARG A 144 13.45 2.84 -4.34
CA ARG A 144 12.28 2.39 -5.11
C ARG A 144 11.08 2.24 -4.19
N VAL A 145 9.93 2.70 -4.66
CA VAL A 145 8.63 2.53 -4.00
C VAL A 145 7.69 1.80 -4.96
N CYS A 146 7.06 0.73 -4.48
CA CYS A 146 5.97 0.03 -5.15
C CYS A 146 4.75 0.00 -4.22
N LEU A 147 3.56 -0.18 -4.80
CA LEU A 147 2.40 -0.55 -4.00
C LEU A 147 2.64 -1.90 -3.33
N GLY A 148 2.12 -2.05 -2.11
CA GLY A 148 2.16 -3.27 -1.32
C GLY A 148 0.88 -4.09 -1.48
N PRO A 149 0.89 -5.38 -1.13
CA PRO A 149 -0.20 -6.31 -1.43
C PRO A 149 -1.55 -5.91 -0.81
N ARG A 150 -1.56 -5.11 0.26
CA ARG A 150 -2.80 -4.62 0.87
C ARG A 150 -3.62 -3.70 -0.03
N VAL A 151 -3.03 -3.07 -1.04
CA VAL A 151 -3.82 -2.24 -1.96
C VAL A 151 -4.87 -3.06 -2.72
N ALA A 152 -4.64 -4.36 -2.90
CA ALA A 152 -5.61 -5.25 -3.55
C ALA A 152 -6.79 -5.62 -2.65
N THR A 153 -6.77 -5.24 -1.36
CA THR A 153 -7.91 -5.43 -0.45
C THR A 153 -8.83 -4.22 -0.41
N TRP A 154 -8.62 -3.21 -1.26
CA TRP A 154 -9.62 -2.14 -1.43
C TRP A 154 -10.92 -2.74 -1.98
N PRO A 155 -12.08 -2.45 -1.36
CA PRO A 155 -13.37 -2.88 -1.89
C PRO A 155 -13.62 -2.31 -3.29
N GLU A 156 -14.27 -3.09 -4.15
CA GLU A 156 -14.57 -2.66 -5.52
C GLU A 156 -15.43 -1.39 -5.55
N GLN A 157 -16.31 -1.20 -4.55
CA GLN A 157 -17.13 0.00 -4.42
C GLN A 157 -16.34 1.28 -4.14
N ASP A 158 -15.14 1.17 -3.57
CA ASP A 158 -14.31 2.34 -3.21
C ASP A 158 -13.39 2.76 -4.37
N LEU A 159 -13.19 1.87 -5.36
CA LEU A 159 -12.30 2.14 -6.50
C LEU A 159 -12.69 3.38 -7.31
N PRO A 160 -13.98 3.69 -7.59
CA PRO A 160 -14.34 4.93 -8.28
C PRO A 160 -13.89 6.19 -7.54
N ALA A 161 -14.11 6.26 -6.23
CA ALA A 161 -13.67 7.40 -5.42
C ALA A 161 -12.14 7.50 -5.35
N LEU A 162 -11.46 6.36 -5.25
CA LEU A 162 -10.00 6.31 -5.25
C LEU A 162 -9.40 6.78 -6.59
N ARG A 163 -10.02 6.40 -7.72
CA ARG A 163 -9.62 6.88 -9.06
C ARG A 163 -9.74 8.39 -9.15
N GLU A 164 -10.85 8.95 -8.66
CA GLU A 164 -11.08 10.39 -8.70
C GLU A 164 -10.06 11.13 -7.85
N LEU A 165 -9.83 10.68 -6.61
CA LEU A 165 -8.79 11.22 -5.75
C LEU A 165 -7.42 11.18 -6.45
N CYS A 166 -7.05 10.07 -7.08
CA CYS A 166 -5.79 9.96 -7.80
C CYS A 166 -5.68 10.88 -9.03
N ARG A 167 -6.81 11.27 -9.67
CA ARG A 167 -6.80 12.23 -10.78
C ARG A 167 -6.56 13.65 -10.29
N GLU A 168 -7.10 14.01 -9.13
CA GLU A 168 -6.94 15.34 -8.54
C GLU A 168 -5.55 15.58 -7.95
N LEU A 169 -4.84 14.50 -7.57
CA LEU A 169 -3.49 14.60 -7.03
C LEU A 169 -2.47 15.07 -8.08
N PRO A 170 -1.54 15.96 -7.69
CA PRO A 170 -0.52 16.46 -8.61
C PRO A 170 0.41 15.33 -9.06
N LEU A 171 0.92 15.46 -10.28
CA LEU A 171 1.99 14.59 -10.76
C LEU A 171 3.31 14.97 -10.08
N PRO A 172 4.24 14.01 -9.88
CA PRO A 172 5.60 14.36 -9.50
C PRO A 172 6.22 15.29 -10.56
N ARG A 173 6.89 16.35 -10.09
CA ARG A 173 7.61 17.27 -10.97
C ARG A 173 8.77 16.51 -11.65
N PRO A 174 9.02 16.74 -12.95
CA PRO A 174 10.17 16.18 -13.62
C PRO A 174 11.44 16.66 -12.92
N ASP A 175 12.50 15.84 -12.96
CA ASP A 175 13.81 16.28 -12.49
C ASP A 175 14.19 17.57 -13.23
N ARG A 176 14.49 18.63 -12.46
CA ARG A 176 15.15 19.79 -13.05
C ARG A 176 16.48 19.30 -13.58
N GLU A 177 16.65 19.27 -14.90
CA GLU A 177 18.00 19.23 -15.47
C GLU A 177 18.75 20.42 -14.85
N PRO A 178 19.95 20.21 -14.26
CA PRO A 178 20.74 21.33 -13.82
C PRO A 178 21.05 22.18 -15.05
N ASP A 179 20.60 23.44 -15.02
CA ASP A 179 20.99 24.46 -16.01
C ASP A 179 22.51 24.37 -16.18
N ARG A 180 22.94 24.01 -17.39
CA ARG A 180 24.35 23.97 -17.79
C ARG A 180 24.84 25.36 -18.16
#